data_AF-A8FTF7-F1
#
_entry.id   AF-A8FTF7-F1
#
_cell.length_a   1.000
_cell.length_b   1.000
_cell.length_c   1.000
_cell.angle_alpha   90.00
_cell.angle_beta   90.00
_cell.angle_gamma   90.00
#
_symmetry.space_group_name_H-M   'P 1'
#
loop_
_entity.id
_entity.type
_entity.pdbx_description
1 polymer ?
#
loop_
_entity_poly.entity_id
_entity_poly.type
_entity_poly.pdbx_seq_one_letter_code
_entity_poly.pdbx_strand_id
1 'polypeptide(L)'
;MACGGGGANSQTTTTPEKSSTHEFRADVINLISSPDTARLNSKVDLFYKNAGIDEVEIASNLDYQQKKSTSSFGWKGLPKANLIFTIKDSYNNQSVLSTTTMEFNSAQPNFFLLAMGKTSGLEKRTLHRINKLDGALNSYRFTHANALDPRSVDIYDVDTKQALVLNLSFNHTSGVHVYDEGLAETSVIVIPSGTQPSFSNTSNYLVQTSLSHLGSNHLNVLIANPDSPSIWSLKQYSE
;
A
#
# COMPACT_ATOMS: atom_id res chain seq x y z
N MET A 1 -2.64 46.12 62.30
CA MET A 1 -1.54 45.47 61.58
C MET A 1 -2.11 44.34 60.74
N ALA A 2 -1.73 44.32 59.47
CA ALA A 2 -1.99 43.32 58.43
C ALA A 2 -1.29 41.97 58.78
N CYS A 3 -1.41 40.81 58.13
CA CYS A 3 -1.83 40.25 56.82
C CYS A 3 -2.20 38.77 57.13
N GLY A 4 -2.84 37.94 56.32
CA GLY A 4 -3.23 38.01 54.92
C GLY A 4 -3.97 36.71 54.56
N GLY A 5 -4.96 36.83 53.68
CA GLY A 5 -5.52 35.70 52.94
C GLY A 5 -4.82 35.62 51.59
N GLY A 6 -4.28 34.45 51.26
CA GLY A 6 -3.76 34.10 49.93
C GLY A 6 -4.62 33.02 49.33
N GLY A 7 -5.65 33.41 48.57
CA GLY A 7 -6.42 32.52 47.74
C GLY A 7 -5.59 32.12 46.51
N ALA A 8 -5.49 30.82 46.27
CA ALA A 8 -4.87 30.25 45.09
C ALA A 8 -5.67 30.66 43.84
N ASN A 9 -5.04 31.45 42.97
CA ASN A 9 -5.47 31.59 41.59
C ASN A 9 -4.42 30.88 40.72
N SER A 10 -4.62 29.58 40.53
CA SER A 10 -3.95 28.87 39.43
C SER A 10 -4.59 29.36 38.15
N GLN A 11 -3.97 30.34 37.50
CA GLN A 11 -4.19 30.60 36.09
C GLN A 11 -3.76 29.34 35.33
N THR A 12 -4.71 28.48 35.00
CA THR A 12 -4.58 27.50 33.93
C THR A 12 -4.47 28.29 32.64
N THR A 13 -3.24 28.63 32.25
CA THR A 13 -2.95 29.04 30.88
C THR A 13 -3.13 27.82 29.98
N THR A 14 -4.37 27.60 29.52
CA THR A 14 -4.61 26.79 28.33
C THR A 14 -4.03 27.57 27.16
N THR A 15 -2.81 27.20 26.76
CA THR A 15 -2.27 27.57 25.46
C THR A 15 -3.33 27.20 24.43
N PRO A 16 -3.77 28.12 23.55
CA PRO A 16 -4.66 27.75 22.48
C PRO A 16 -3.94 26.69 21.66
N GLU A 17 -4.46 25.46 21.62
CA GLU A 17 -4.01 24.47 20.66
C GLU A 17 -4.20 25.13 19.29
N LYS A 18 -3.09 25.53 18.66
CA LYS A 18 -3.09 25.93 17.26
C LYS A 18 -3.60 24.72 16.50
N SER A 19 -4.88 24.76 16.16
CA SER A 19 -5.54 23.73 15.38
C SER A 19 -4.90 23.70 14.00
N SER A 20 -3.90 22.85 13.84
CA SER A 20 -3.15 22.66 12.60
C SER A 20 -3.98 21.85 11.61
N THR A 21 -3.95 22.25 10.35
CA THR A 21 -4.47 21.46 9.22
C THR A 21 -3.39 20.50 8.75
N HIS A 22 -3.71 19.21 8.66
CA HIS A 22 -2.85 18.16 8.13
C HIS A 22 -3.42 17.72 6.79
N GLU A 23 -2.67 17.93 5.71
CA GLU A 23 -3.06 17.60 4.33
C GLU A 23 -2.10 16.58 3.72
N PHE A 24 -2.64 15.66 2.95
CA PHE A 24 -1.94 14.51 2.37
C PHE A 24 -2.28 14.35 0.90
N ARG A 25 -1.33 13.77 0.17
CA ARG A 25 -1.54 13.17 -1.15
C ARG A 25 -0.94 11.78 -1.14
N ALA A 26 -1.60 10.85 -1.80
CA ALA A 26 -1.17 9.47 -1.87
C ALA A 26 -1.02 9.03 -3.32
N ASP A 27 -0.16 8.04 -3.57
CA ASP A 27 -0.23 7.29 -4.81
C ASP A 27 -1.11 6.06 -4.60
N VAL A 28 -2.27 6.02 -5.23
CA VAL A 28 -3.17 4.87 -5.17
C VAL A 28 -2.86 3.90 -6.30
N ILE A 29 -2.87 2.59 -5.98
CA ILE A 29 -2.70 1.50 -6.95
C ILE A 29 -3.93 0.59 -6.84
N ASN A 30 -4.64 0.40 -7.96
CA ASN A 30 -5.77 -0.53 -8.02
C ASN A 30 -5.29 -1.94 -8.35
N LEU A 31 -5.49 -2.87 -7.43
CA LEU A 31 -5.20 -4.30 -7.55
C LEU A 31 -6.46 -5.14 -7.30
N ILE A 32 -7.65 -4.51 -7.34
CA ILE A 32 -8.93 -5.20 -7.31
C ILE A 32 -9.24 -5.68 -8.72
N SER A 33 -9.32 -7.00 -8.88
CA SER A 33 -9.67 -7.63 -10.16
C SER A 33 -11.13 -8.07 -10.18
N SER A 34 -11.80 -7.87 -11.32
CA SER A 34 -13.13 -8.40 -11.60
C SER A 34 -13.08 -9.74 -12.33
N PRO A 35 -13.76 -10.79 -11.82
CA PRO A 35 -13.77 -12.10 -12.47
C PRO A 35 -14.76 -12.19 -13.64
N ASP A 36 -15.70 -11.25 -13.78
CA ASP A 36 -16.89 -11.48 -14.60
C ASP A 36 -16.82 -10.98 -16.06
N THR A 37 -15.75 -10.32 -16.51
CA THR A 37 -15.33 -10.18 -17.93
C THR A 37 -14.38 -9.00 -18.10
N ALA A 38 -13.16 -9.31 -18.55
CA ALA A 38 -12.10 -8.37 -18.94
C ALA A 38 -11.55 -7.45 -17.83
N ARG A 39 -10.25 -7.58 -17.57
CA ARG A 39 -9.43 -6.62 -16.80
C ARG A 39 -9.70 -5.14 -17.11
N LEU A 40 -10.17 -4.83 -18.33
CA LEU A 40 -10.56 -3.48 -18.79
C LEU A 40 -11.79 -2.89 -18.05
N ASN A 41 -12.52 -3.70 -17.30
CA ASN A 41 -13.72 -3.29 -16.57
C ASN A 41 -13.53 -3.21 -15.05
N SER A 42 -12.32 -3.43 -14.53
CA SER A 42 -12.05 -3.27 -13.09
C SER A 42 -11.56 -1.86 -12.81
N LYS A 43 -12.51 -0.93 -12.67
CA LYS A 43 -12.21 0.44 -12.24
C LYS A 43 -12.76 0.68 -10.85
N VAL A 44 -11.95 1.37 -10.05
CA VAL A 44 -12.36 1.76 -8.72
C VAL A 44 -12.25 3.26 -8.52
N ASP A 45 -13.18 3.76 -7.72
CA ASP A 45 -13.14 5.10 -7.17
C ASP A 45 -12.77 4.98 -5.68
N LEU A 46 -11.97 5.93 -5.20
CA LEU A 46 -11.54 6.02 -3.81
C LEU A 46 -12.11 7.29 -3.19
N PHE A 47 -12.79 7.12 -2.08
CA PHE A 47 -13.37 8.18 -1.29
C PHE A 47 -12.76 8.21 0.10
N TYR A 48 -12.79 9.39 0.72
CA TYR A 48 -12.33 9.64 2.07
C TYR A 48 -13.42 10.35 2.87
N LYS A 49 -13.54 10.01 4.15
CA LYS A 49 -14.41 10.65 5.14
C LYS A 49 -13.70 10.74 6.49
N ASN A 50 -14.00 11.79 7.25
CA ASN A 50 -13.57 11.92 8.64
C ASN A 50 -14.61 12.74 9.45
N ALA A 51 -14.45 12.81 10.77
CA ALA A 51 -15.32 13.61 11.62
C ALA A 51 -15.38 15.07 11.15
N GLY A 52 -16.59 15.56 10.87
CA GLY A 52 -16.83 16.92 10.38
C GLY A 52 -16.47 17.17 8.91
N ILE A 53 -16.14 16.12 8.16
CA ILE A 53 -15.88 16.18 6.71
C ILE A 53 -16.80 15.18 6.03
N ASP A 54 -17.61 15.64 5.08
CA ASP A 54 -18.44 14.75 4.27
C ASP A 54 -17.57 13.84 3.41
N GLU A 55 -18.16 12.78 2.84
CA GLU A 55 -17.42 11.89 1.95
C GLU A 55 -16.97 12.64 0.69
N VAL A 56 -15.66 12.59 0.39
CA VAL A 56 -15.05 13.27 -0.76
C VAL A 56 -14.35 12.23 -1.65
N GLU A 57 -14.54 12.33 -2.95
CA GLU A 57 -13.79 11.54 -3.93
C GLU A 57 -12.34 12.04 -4.01
N ILE A 58 -11.38 11.15 -3.78
CA ILE A 58 -9.94 11.46 -3.81
C ILE A 58 -9.20 10.82 -4.98
N ALA A 59 -9.80 9.82 -5.62
CA ALA A 59 -9.37 9.33 -6.93
C ALA A 59 -10.55 8.65 -7.63
N SER A 60 -10.65 8.81 -8.95
CA SER A 60 -11.68 8.15 -9.77
C SER A 60 -11.12 7.43 -10.98
N ASN A 61 -11.91 6.46 -11.44
CA ASN A 61 -11.72 5.66 -12.64
C ASN A 61 -10.32 5.03 -12.69
N LEU A 62 -9.84 4.49 -11.56
CA LEU A 62 -8.52 3.90 -11.49
C LEU A 62 -8.53 2.50 -12.08
N ASP A 63 -7.88 2.32 -13.23
CA ASP A 63 -7.75 1.02 -13.89
C ASP A 63 -6.90 0.04 -13.09
N TYR A 64 -7.16 -1.25 -13.30
CA TYR A 64 -6.36 -2.34 -12.74
C TYR A 64 -4.86 -2.21 -13.07
N GLN A 65 -4.03 -2.39 -12.04
CA GLN A 65 -2.57 -2.22 -12.01
C GLN A 65 -2.06 -0.81 -12.31
N GLN A 66 -2.92 0.20 -12.48
CA GLN A 66 -2.46 1.57 -12.63
C GLN A 66 -2.17 2.23 -11.28
N LYS A 67 -1.15 3.10 -11.31
CA LYS A 67 -0.83 4.05 -10.24
C LYS A 67 -1.37 5.42 -10.62
N LYS A 68 -2.04 6.08 -9.69
CA LYS A 68 -2.51 7.47 -9.84
C LYS A 68 -2.35 8.22 -8.53
N SER A 69 -1.93 9.48 -8.59
CA SER A 69 -1.91 10.32 -7.39
C SER A 69 -3.32 10.80 -7.05
N THR A 70 -3.67 10.80 -5.76
CA THR A 70 -4.95 11.29 -5.28
C THR A 70 -5.01 12.82 -5.33
N SER A 71 -6.22 13.37 -5.28
CA SER A 71 -6.40 14.76 -4.83
C SER A 71 -5.96 14.89 -3.36
N SER A 72 -5.79 16.14 -2.92
CA SER A 72 -5.46 16.42 -1.52
C SER A 72 -6.60 16.04 -0.59
N PHE A 73 -6.29 15.40 0.53
CA PHE A 73 -7.23 15.09 1.60
C PHE A 73 -6.58 15.28 2.96
N GLY A 74 -7.37 15.42 4.02
CA GLY A 74 -6.80 15.78 5.32
C GLY A 74 -7.81 16.07 6.40
N TRP A 75 -7.31 16.54 7.54
CA TRP A 75 -8.14 16.93 8.68
C TRP A 75 -7.51 18.08 9.45
N LYS A 76 -8.32 18.73 10.29
CA LYS A 76 -7.87 19.78 11.19
C LYS A 76 -7.91 19.25 12.63
N GLY A 77 -6.83 19.45 13.40
CA GLY A 77 -6.75 19.00 14.80
C GLY A 77 -5.45 18.28 15.13
N LEU A 78 -5.55 17.16 15.86
CA LEU A 78 -4.40 16.42 16.38
C LEU A 78 -3.52 15.85 15.25
N PRO A 79 -2.20 15.68 15.47
CA PRO A 79 -1.27 15.08 14.49
C PRO A 79 -1.61 13.64 14.09
N LYS A 80 -2.47 12.95 14.84
CA LYS A 80 -2.96 11.61 14.52
C LYS A 80 -4.49 11.59 14.42
N ALA A 81 -5.01 10.89 13.43
CA ALA A 81 -6.45 10.70 13.26
C ALA A 81 -6.75 9.38 12.55
N ASN A 82 -7.94 8.83 12.80
CA ASN A 82 -8.47 7.70 12.06
C ASN A 82 -9.26 8.20 10.86
N LEU A 83 -8.80 7.89 9.66
CA LEU A 83 -9.42 8.27 8.40
C LEU A 83 -10.21 7.09 7.85
N ILE A 84 -11.43 7.35 7.38
CA ILE A 84 -12.29 6.33 6.78
C ILE A 84 -12.16 6.46 5.27
N PHE A 85 -11.84 5.35 4.60
CA PHE A 85 -11.75 5.26 3.16
C PHE A 85 -12.81 4.31 2.63
N THR A 86 -13.46 4.69 1.55
CA THR A 86 -14.43 3.84 0.84
C THR A 86 -13.92 3.59 -0.57
N ILE A 87 -13.78 2.33 -0.96
CA ILE A 87 -13.53 1.94 -2.34
C ILE A 87 -14.89 1.62 -2.97
N LYS A 88 -15.16 2.15 -4.15
CA LYS A 88 -16.41 1.92 -4.89
C LYS A 88 -16.13 1.43 -6.31
N ASP A 89 -17.07 0.70 -6.88
CA ASP A 89 -17.03 0.22 -8.26
C ASP A 89 -17.41 1.36 -9.21
N SER A 90 -16.46 1.83 -10.05
CA SER A 90 -16.72 2.97 -10.94
C SER A 90 -17.78 2.68 -12.00
N TYR A 91 -18.04 1.42 -12.36
CA TYR A 91 -18.99 1.04 -13.39
C TYR A 91 -20.39 0.77 -12.86
N ASN A 92 -20.51 0.24 -11.64
CA ASN A 92 -21.79 -0.19 -11.08
C ASN A 92 -22.37 0.86 -10.11
N ASN A 93 -22.70 2.05 -10.63
CA ASN A 93 -23.29 3.16 -9.87
C ASN A 93 -22.54 3.48 -8.56
N GLN A 94 -21.21 3.31 -8.53
CA GLN A 94 -20.41 3.49 -7.32
C GLN A 94 -20.87 2.61 -6.15
N SER A 95 -21.25 1.36 -6.43
CA SER A 95 -21.54 0.39 -5.37
C SER A 95 -20.32 0.23 -4.44
N VAL A 96 -20.56 0.22 -3.13
CA VAL A 96 -19.48 0.14 -2.14
C VAL A 96 -18.80 -1.22 -2.23
N LEU A 97 -17.50 -1.20 -2.51
CA LEU A 97 -16.66 -2.39 -2.57
C LEU A 97 -16.06 -2.72 -1.21
N SER A 98 -15.59 -1.72 -0.47
CA SER A 98 -15.00 -1.84 0.85
C SER A 98 -15.02 -0.51 1.60
N THR A 99 -15.09 -0.56 2.93
CA THR A 99 -14.81 0.57 3.81
C THR A 99 -13.73 0.17 4.81
N THR A 100 -12.67 0.95 4.89
CA THR A 100 -11.52 0.70 5.77
C THR A 100 -11.21 1.94 6.58
N THR A 101 -11.05 1.78 7.90
CA THR A 101 -10.54 2.83 8.78
C THR A 101 -9.05 2.63 9.00
N MET A 102 -8.25 3.67 8.80
CA MET A 102 -6.79 3.63 8.98
C MET A 102 -6.31 4.79 9.84
N GLU A 103 -5.37 4.51 10.75
CA GLU A 103 -4.68 5.56 11.51
C GLU A 103 -3.68 6.28 10.61
N PHE A 104 -3.76 7.61 10.61
CA PHE A 104 -2.82 8.51 9.96
C PHE A 104 -2.05 9.31 10.99
N ASN A 105 -0.77 9.55 10.69
CA ASN A 105 0.12 10.40 11.45
C ASN A 105 0.73 11.41 10.48
N SER A 106 0.62 12.70 10.79
CA SER A 106 1.14 13.78 9.93
C SER A 106 2.65 13.76 9.74
N ALA A 107 3.39 13.04 10.58
CA ALA A 107 4.83 12.81 10.41
C ALA A 107 5.19 11.88 9.23
N GLN A 108 4.22 11.18 8.63
CA GLN A 108 4.45 10.25 7.50
C GLN A 108 3.54 10.59 6.32
N PRO A 109 3.77 11.73 5.62
CA PRO A 109 2.83 12.24 4.65
C PRO A 109 2.89 11.53 3.28
N ASN A 110 3.97 10.80 3.00
CA ASN A 110 4.21 10.16 1.70
C ASN A 110 3.97 8.64 1.81
N PHE A 111 2.98 8.13 1.08
CA PHE A 111 2.61 6.72 1.12
C PHE A 111 1.87 6.30 -0.16
N PHE A 112 1.84 4.99 -0.37
CA PHE A 112 0.94 4.35 -1.30
C PHE A 112 -0.34 3.88 -0.60
N LEU A 113 -1.44 3.83 -1.35
CA LEU A 113 -2.68 3.16 -0.99
C LEU A 113 -2.96 2.04 -1.99
N LEU A 114 -2.87 0.79 -1.54
CA LEU A 114 -3.10 -0.39 -2.38
C LEU A 114 -4.54 -0.87 -2.16
N ALA A 115 -5.39 -0.67 -3.17
CA ALA A 115 -6.72 -1.26 -3.20
C ALA A 115 -6.59 -2.71 -3.67
N MET A 116 -6.85 -3.69 -2.81
CA MET A 116 -6.57 -5.11 -3.09
C MET A 116 -7.81 -5.96 -2.88
N GLY A 117 -7.94 -7.06 -3.62
CA GLY A 117 -9.04 -8.02 -3.44
C GLY A 117 -9.60 -8.56 -4.76
N LYS A 118 -10.69 -9.31 -4.63
CA LYS A 118 -11.49 -9.81 -5.76
C LYS A 118 -12.87 -9.15 -5.74
N THR A 119 -13.48 -8.91 -6.91
CA THR A 119 -14.87 -8.42 -6.93
C THR A 119 -15.93 -9.51 -6.72
N SER A 120 -15.61 -10.80 -6.75
CA SER A 120 -16.59 -11.85 -6.39
C SER A 120 -16.08 -12.77 -5.27
N GLY A 121 -17.03 -13.25 -4.45
CA GLY A 121 -16.75 -14.17 -3.33
C GLY A 121 -16.65 -13.51 -1.96
N LEU A 122 -16.33 -14.32 -0.95
CA LEU A 122 -16.17 -13.93 0.46
C LEU A 122 -14.80 -13.26 0.74
N GLU A 123 -13.96 -13.07 -0.27
CA GLU A 123 -12.63 -12.49 -0.12
C GLU A 123 -12.73 -10.98 0.10
N LYS A 124 -12.20 -10.51 1.23
CA LYS A 124 -12.28 -9.11 1.64
C LYS A 124 -11.48 -8.23 0.67
N ARG A 125 -12.20 -7.32 -0.01
CA ARG A 125 -11.58 -6.14 -0.63
C ARG A 125 -11.09 -5.22 0.47
N THR A 126 -9.85 -4.76 0.38
CA THR A 126 -9.19 -3.98 1.42
C THR A 126 -8.42 -2.81 0.82
N LEU A 127 -8.14 -1.82 1.66
CA LEU A 127 -7.18 -0.77 1.37
C LEU A 127 -6.00 -0.93 2.32
N HIS A 128 -4.79 -1.02 1.77
CA HIS A 128 -3.58 -1.14 2.57
C HIS A 128 -2.65 0.03 2.32
N ARG A 129 -2.11 0.60 3.40
CA ARG A 129 -1.18 1.72 3.34
C ARG A 129 0.25 1.22 3.43
N ILE A 130 1.10 1.70 2.53
CA ILE A 130 2.55 1.46 2.56
C ILE A 130 3.25 2.82 2.57
N ASN A 131 3.94 3.17 3.66
CA ASN A 131 4.73 4.40 3.70
C ASN A 131 5.88 4.36 2.70
N LYS A 132 6.06 5.44 1.93
CA LYS A 132 7.22 5.60 1.05
C LYS A 132 8.49 5.72 1.89
N LEU A 133 9.61 5.29 1.33
CA LEU A 133 10.91 5.34 1.96
C LEU A 133 11.41 6.78 2.02
N ASP A 134 11.65 7.26 3.23
CA ASP A 134 12.31 8.53 3.49
C ASP A 134 13.78 8.26 3.81
N GLY A 135 14.69 9.04 3.22
CA GLY A 135 16.14 8.94 3.45
C GLY A 135 16.85 7.70 2.87
N ALA A 136 16.16 6.80 2.18
CA ALA A 136 16.77 5.70 1.43
C ALA A 136 16.98 6.10 -0.04
N LEU A 137 18.05 5.60 -0.66
CA LEU A 137 18.30 5.71 -2.09
C LEU A 137 18.54 4.31 -2.64
N ASN A 138 18.23 4.10 -3.92
CA ASN A 138 18.49 2.84 -4.64
C ASN A 138 17.98 1.64 -3.87
N SER A 139 16.73 1.75 -3.46
CA SER A 139 16.12 0.78 -2.58
C SER A 139 14.80 0.27 -3.16
N TYR A 140 14.49 -0.97 -2.88
CA TYR A 140 13.19 -1.55 -3.17
C TYR A 140 12.64 -2.36 -1.99
N ARG A 141 11.33 -2.59 -2.04
CA ARG A 141 10.62 -3.50 -1.15
C ARG A 141 9.67 -4.37 -1.95
N PHE A 142 9.37 -5.55 -1.43
CA PHE A 142 8.36 -6.44 -1.99
C PHE A 142 7.08 -6.34 -1.19
N THR A 143 5.93 -6.35 -1.85
CA THR A 143 4.63 -6.50 -1.18
C THR A 143 3.81 -7.57 -1.87
N HIS A 144 3.19 -8.44 -1.07
CA HIS A 144 2.28 -9.46 -1.58
C HIS A 144 0.85 -8.92 -1.53
N ALA A 145 0.39 -8.40 -2.66
CA ALA A 145 -0.90 -7.73 -2.76
C ALA A 145 -2.01 -8.60 -3.38
N ASN A 146 -1.70 -9.87 -3.63
CA ASN A 146 -2.58 -10.78 -4.32
C ASN A 146 -3.55 -11.49 -3.37
N ALA A 147 -4.83 -11.15 -3.42
CA ALA A 147 -5.86 -11.84 -2.62
C ALA A 147 -6.25 -13.21 -3.19
N LEU A 148 -5.92 -13.49 -4.47
CA LEU A 148 -6.37 -14.70 -5.17
C LEU A 148 -5.69 -15.97 -4.70
N ASP A 149 -4.50 -15.80 -4.13
CA ASP A 149 -3.70 -16.87 -3.57
C ASP A 149 -3.05 -16.33 -2.29
N PRO A 150 -3.63 -16.62 -1.11
CA PRO A 150 -3.16 -16.06 0.15
C PRO A 150 -1.91 -16.76 0.69
N ARG A 151 -1.37 -17.76 -0.04
CA ARG A 151 -0.17 -18.48 0.39
C ARG A 151 1.00 -17.51 0.49
N SER A 152 1.82 -17.68 1.52
CA SER A 152 3.08 -16.97 1.62
C SER A 152 4.05 -17.40 0.52
N VAL A 153 4.95 -16.51 0.13
CA VAL A 153 5.99 -16.76 -0.87
C VAL A 153 7.38 -16.49 -0.33
N ASP A 154 8.37 -17.15 -0.93
CA ASP A 154 9.78 -16.84 -0.77
C ASP A 154 10.31 -16.25 -2.08
N ILE A 155 11.20 -15.26 -1.97
CA ILE A 155 11.83 -14.58 -3.10
C ILE A 155 13.34 -14.76 -2.97
N TYR A 156 13.98 -15.28 -4.02
CA TYR A 156 15.42 -15.49 -4.07
C TYR A 156 16.04 -14.71 -5.23
N ASP A 157 17.26 -14.25 -5.01
CA ASP A 157 18.16 -13.79 -6.05
C ASP A 157 18.78 -15.00 -6.77
N VAL A 158 18.76 -14.98 -8.09
CA VAL A 158 19.19 -16.12 -8.93
C VAL A 158 20.71 -16.25 -8.95
N ASP A 159 21.43 -15.14 -8.98
CA ASP A 159 22.88 -15.12 -9.18
C ASP A 159 23.61 -15.49 -7.88
N THR A 160 23.17 -14.89 -6.77
CA THR A 160 23.73 -15.15 -5.44
C THR A 160 23.14 -16.39 -4.78
N LYS A 161 21.97 -16.86 -5.25
CA LYS A 161 21.20 -17.97 -4.67
C LYS A 161 20.77 -17.73 -3.22
N GLN A 162 20.70 -16.46 -2.82
CA GLN A 162 20.30 -16.06 -1.47
C GLN A 162 18.83 -15.65 -1.43
N ALA A 163 18.20 -15.86 -0.27
CA ALA A 163 16.85 -15.38 -0.06
C ALA A 163 16.87 -13.86 0.08
N LEU A 164 16.08 -13.18 -0.73
CA LEU A 164 15.76 -11.77 -0.54
C LEU A 164 14.69 -11.63 0.53
N VAL A 165 13.62 -12.43 0.44
CA VAL A 165 12.52 -12.42 1.40
C VAL A 165 12.06 -13.84 1.65
N LEU A 166 11.76 -14.16 2.91
CA LEU A 166 11.15 -15.43 3.31
C LEU A 166 9.78 -15.16 3.92
N ASN A 167 8.82 -16.04 3.62
CA ASN A 167 7.47 -16.04 4.17
C ASN A 167 6.72 -14.71 4.02
N LEU A 168 6.80 -14.09 2.83
CA LEU A 168 6.02 -12.89 2.53
C LEU A 168 4.55 -13.27 2.32
N SER A 169 3.71 -12.99 3.32
CA SER A 169 2.27 -13.28 3.28
C SER A 169 1.45 -12.14 2.69
N PHE A 170 0.20 -12.44 2.33
CA PHE A 170 -0.76 -11.45 1.84
C PHE A 170 -0.88 -10.22 2.76
N ASN A 171 -0.90 -9.03 2.16
CA ASN A 171 -0.92 -7.71 2.81
C ASN A 171 0.31 -7.37 3.65
N HIS A 172 1.42 -8.11 3.50
CA HIS A 172 2.69 -7.76 4.11
C HIS A 172 3.64 -7.14 3.08
N THR A 173 4.47 -6.23 3.58
CA THR A 173 5.60 -5.63 2.86
C THR A 173 6.90 -6.10 3.50
N SER A 174 7.90 -6.43 2.70
CA SER A 174 9.23 -6.82 3.15
C SER A 174 9.98 -5.64 3.81
N GLY A 175 11.12 -5.97 4.42
CA GLY A 175 12.14 -4.96 4.72
C GLY A 175 12.69 -4.30 3.46
N VAL A 176 13.46 -3.24 3.66
CA VAL A 176 14.14 -2.50 2.59
C VAL A 176 15.33 -3.30 2.08
N HIS A 177 15.44 -3.44 0.77
CA HIS A 177 16.60 -3.97 0.08
C HIS A 177 17.31 -2.83 -0.63
N VAL A 178 18.56 -2.58 -0.27
CA VAL A 178 19.43 -1.61 -0.96
C VAL A 178 20.15 -2.36 -2.06
N TYR A 179 20.19 -1.79 -3.26
CA TYR A 179 20.95 -2.33 -4.39
C TYR A 179 22.09 -1.41 -4.80
N ASP A 180 23.08 -2.00 -5.47
CA ASP A 180 24.17 -1.26 -6.09
C ASP A 180 23.65 -0.52 -7.33
N GLU A 181 23.83 0.79 -7.39
CA GLU A 181 23.51 1.64 -8.56
C GLU A 181 24.28 1.20 -9.82
N GLY A 182 25.43 0.53 -9.65
CA GLY A 182 26.23 -0.01 -10.76
C GLY A 182 25.61 -1.24 -11.42
N LEU A 183 24.62 -1.89 -10.79
CA LEU A 183 23.89 -3.03 -11.36
C LEU A 183 22.62 -2.52 -12.06
N ALA A 184 22.39 -2.96 -13.30
CA ALA A 184 21.20 -2.57 -14.06
C ALA A 184 19.94 -3.35 -13.64
N GLU A 185 20.10 -4.61 -13.25
CA GLU A 185 18.99 -5.45 -12.81
C GLU A 185 19.42 -6.57 -11.86
N THR A 186 18.45 -7.12 -11.12
CA THR A 186 18.60 -8.33 -10.32
C THR A 186 17.64 -9.41 -10.81
N SER A 187 18.16 -10.59 -11.16
CA SER A 187 17.33 -11.74 -11.53
C SER A 187 16.75 -12.38 -10.27
N VAL A 188 15.42 -12.56 -10.23
CA VAL A 188 14.72 -13.13 -9.08
C VAL A 188 13.80 -14.29 -9.46
N ILE A 189 13.62 -15.21 -8.51
CA ILE A 189 12.61 -16.26 -8.54
C ILE A 189 11.67 -16.10 -7.36
N VAL A 190 10.39 -16.40 -7.59
CA VAL A 190 9.36 -16.41 -6.55
C VAL A 190 8.76 -17.81 -6.49
N ILE A 191 8.77 -18.41 -5.31
CA ILE A 191 8.27 -19.77 -5.06
C ILE A 191 7.33 -19.80 -3.85
N PRO A 192 6.45 -20.81 -3.71
CA PRO A 192 5.66 -20.97 -2.50
C PRO A 192 6.58 -21.15 -1.28
N SER A 193 6.25 -20.47 -0.18
CA SER A 193 7.04 -20.51 1.06
C SER A 193 7.25 -21.94 1.55
N GLY A 194 8.47 -22.25 1.99
CA GLY A 194 8.86 -23.58 2.45
C GLY A 194 9.21 -24.58 1.33
N THR A 195 9.21 -24.13 0.07
CA THR A 195 9.71 -24.92 -1.06
C THR A 195 11.24 -24.76 -1.17
N GLN A 196 11.98 -25.85 -1.41
CA GLN A 196 13.41 -25.74 -1.69
C GLN A 196 13.63 -25.12 -3.09
N PRO A 197 14.39 -24.02 -3.23
CA PRO A 197 14.67 -23.42 -4.52
C PRO A 197 15.53 -24.35 -5.39
N SER A 198 15.22 -24.43 -6.69
CA SER A 198 15.94 -25.26 -7.66
C SER A 198 16.33 -24.44 -8.89
N PHE A 199 17.54 -23.88 -8.88
CA PHE A 199 18.05 -23.00 -9.94
C PHE A 199 18.28 -23.70 -11.30
N SER A 200 17.96 -24.99 -11.42
CA SER A 200 18.00 -25.76 -12.66
C SER A 200 16.65 -26.38 -13.06
N ASN A 201 15.65 -26.39 -12.17
CA ASN A 201 14.31 -26.91 -12.44
C ASN A 201 13.24 -25.95 -11.91
N THR A 202 12.50 -25.35 -12.82
CA THR A 202 11.58 -24.23 -12.55
C THR A 202 10.12 -24.66 -12.40
N SER A 203 9.83 -25.96 -12.31
CA SER A 203 8.46 -26.49 -12.32
C SER A 203 7.54 -25.94 -11.21
N ASN A 204 8.12 -25.47 -10.10
CA ASN A 204 7.38 -24.96 -8.95
C ASN A 204 7.46 -23.42 -8.82
N TYR A 205 7.99 -22.74 -9.84
CA TYR A 205 8.17 -21.29 -9.78
C TYR A 205 6.85 -20.59 -10.09
N LEU A 206 6.50 -19.61 -9.26
CA LEU A 206 5.40 -18.71 -9.52
C LEU A 206 5.84 -17.62 -10.51
N VAL A 207 7.05 -17.10 -10.30
CA VAL A 207 7.67 -16.06 -11.15
C VAL A 207 9.15 -16.36 -11.32
N GLN A 208 9.66 -16.07 -12.53
CA GLN A 208 11.08 -15.89 -12.80
C GLN A 208 11.21 -14.65 -13.68
N THR A 209 11.93 -13.62 -13.21
CA THR A 209 12.00 -12.32 -13.88
C THR A 209 13.23 -11.52 -13.44
N SER A 210 13.51 -10.40 -14.13
CA SER A 210 14.51 -9.43 -13.73
C SER A 210 13.84 -8.19 -13.13
N LEU A 211 14.40 -7.67 -12.05
CA LEU A 211 14.03 -6.40 -11.43
C LEU A 211 14.97 -5.31 -11.92
N SER A 212 14.45 -4.32 -12.62
CA SER A 212 15.25 -3.17 -13.01
C SER A 212 15.62 -2.33 -11.79
N HIS A 213 16.88 -1.93 -11.73
CA HIS A 213 17.39 -0.93 -10.81
C HIS A 213 17.25 0.43 -11.50
N LEU A 214 16.54 1.37 -10.89
CA LEU A 214 16.31 2.70 -11.47
C LEU A 214 16.81 3.76 -10.49
N GLY A 215 16.99 5.02 -10.92
CA GLY A 215 17.52 6.07 -10.05
C GLY A 215 16.60 6.55 -8.93
N SER A 216 15.55 5.80 -8.58
CA SER A 216 14.59 6.13 -7.52
C SER A 216 14.28 4.91 -6.66
N ASN A 217 13.57 5.10 -5.55
CA ASN A 217 13.05 3.98 -4.78
C ASN A 217 11.85 3.34 -5.50
N HIS A 218 11.63 2.05 -5.25
CA HIS A 218 10.52 1.32 -5.86
C HIS A 218 9.78 0.41 -4.89
N LEU A 219 8.47 0.32 -5.09
CA LEU A 219 7.64 -0.74 -4.54
C LEU A 219 7.45 -1.83 -5.59
N ASN A 220 7.97 -3.03 -5.32
CA ASN A 220 7.73 -4.22 -6.12
C ASN A 220 6.49 -4.95 -5.59
N VAL A 221 5.46 -5.08 -6.41
CA VAL A 221 4.17 -5.67 -6.03
C VAL A 221 4.02 -7.01 -6.72
N LEU A 222 3.85 -8.07 -5.92
CA LEU A 222 3.60 -9.43 -6.41
C LEU A 222 2.10 -9.67 -6.58
N ILE A 223 1.72 -10.10 -7.79
CA ILE A 223 0.32 -10.18 -8.25
C ILE A 223 0.13 -11.45 -9.08
N ALA A 224 -0.80 -12.35 -8.71
CA ALA A 224 -1.25 -13.39 -9.64
C ALA A 224 -2.19 -12.82 -10.70
N ASN A 225 -2.17 -13.47 -11.85
CA ASN A 225 -3.08 -13.18 -12.93
C ASN A 225 -4.51 -13.55 -12.50
N PRO A 226 -5.46 -12.60 -12.51
CA PRO A 226 -6.86 -12.89 -12.18
C PRO A 226 -7.51 -13.96 -13.05
N ASP A 227 -7.11 -14.06 -14.32
CA ASP A 227 -7.67 -15.03 -15.26
C ASP A 227 -7.02 -16.42 -15.12
N SER A 228 -5.85 -16.49 -14.47
CA SER A 228 -5.10 -17.73 -14.26
C SER A 228 -4.26 -17.59 -12.99
N PRO A 229 -4.80 -17.92 -11.82
CA PRO A 229 -4.11 -17.73 -10.53
C PRO A 229 -2.79 -18.51 -10.39
N SER A 230 -2.50 -19.44 -11.30
CA SER A 230 -1.21 -20.13 -11.41
C SER A 230 -0.13 -19.31 -12.11
N ILE A 231 -0.49 -18.23 -12.80
CA ILE A 231 0.44 -17.33 -13.49
C ILE A 231 0.64 -16.09 -12.61
N TRP A 232 1.88 -15.76 -12.26
CA TRP A 232 2.18 -14.61 -11.42
C TRP A 232 3.04 -13.59 -12.14
N SER A 233 3.03 -12.36 -11.62
CA SER A 233 3.83 -11.26 -12.12
C SER A 233 4.32 -10.38 -10.97
N LEU A 234 5.45 -9.73 -11.19
CA LEU A 234 6.03 -8.76 -10.29
C LEU A 234 6.03 -7.40 -10.99
N LYS A 235 5.41 -6.39 -10.38
CA LYS A 235 5.27 -5.04 -10.95
C LYS A 235 6.06 -4.03 -10.13
N GLN A 236 6.84 -3.19 -10.80
CA GLN A 236 7.63 -2.14 -10.14
C GLN A 236 6.88 -0.81 -10.24
N TYR A 237 6.67 -0.15 -9.11
CA TYR A 237 6.11 1.20 -9.03
C TYR A 237 7.14 2.14 -8.44
N SER A 238 7.45 3.25 -9.12
CA SER A 238 8.30 4.31 -8.57
C SER A 238 7.66 4.95 -7.34
N GLU A 239 8.48 5.20 -6.32
CA GLU A 239 8.14 6.01 -5.16
C GLU A 239 8.31 7.51 -5.43
#